data_AF-A0A3R8M2M9-F1
#
_entry.id   AF-A0A3R8M2M9-F1
#
_cell.length_a   1.000
_cell.length_b   1.000
_cell.length_c   1.000
_cell.angle_alpha   90.00
_cell.angle_beta   90.00
_cell.angle_gamma   90.00
#
_symmetry.space_group_name_H-M   'P 1'
#
loop_
_entity.id
_entity.type
_entity.pdbx_description
1 polymer ?
#
loop_
_entity_poly.entity_id
_entity_poly.type
_entity_poly.pdbx_seq_one_letter_code
_entity_poly.pdbx_strand_id
1 'polypeptide(L)'
;MTEQQKAVITKEQARFLAHLELKSYAVKMDAIARANTELTFQSDYDREEFVKAVMADDWVIDTGHYLINVLAPLQEKGFITATTNNNPLSGEVVYTVTADVAKAALFTEVELGSIKALQPYVKTEFLIAEYDAIKRYGNVMDWLNDDGRGAGTVEESEPTFSDESAEADSGSEEPTVRHSKASFRIK
;
A
#
# COMPACT_ATOMS: atom_id res chain seq x y z
N MET A 1 6.19 -21.94 -27.55
CA MET A 1 6.87 -21.99 -26.25
C MET A 1 5.88 -21.41 -25.26
N THR A 2 5.31 -22.23 -24.39
CA THR A 2 4.46 -21.76 -23.29
C THR A 2 5.39 -21.14 -22.26
N GLU A 3 5.26 -19.84 -21.99
CA GLU A 3 5.84 -19.25 -20.79
C GLU A 3 5.31 -20.06 -19.60
N GLN A 4 6.21 -20.68 -18.83
CA GLN A 4 5.81 -21.30 -17.58
C GLN A 4 5.24 -20.20 -16.70
N GLN A 5 3.94 -20.29 -16.40
CA GLN A 5 3.29 -19.40 -15.45
C GLN A 5 4.04 -19.50 -14.12
N LYS A 6 4.55 -18.37 -13.62
CA LYS A 6 5.25 -18.32 -12.34
C LYS A 6 4.31 -18.75 -11.23
N ALA A 7 4.86 -19.43 -10.23
CA ALA A 7 4.10 -19.82 -9.06
C ALA A 7 3.60 -18.57 -8.32
N VAL A 8 2.35 -18.60 -7.86
CA VAL A 8 1.75 -17.51 -7.09
C VAL A 8 1.75 -17.89 -5.62
N ILE A 9 2.41 -17.10 -4.78
CA ILE A 9 2.49 -17.35 -3.33
C ILE A 9 1.97 -16.15 -2.54
N THR A 10 1.57 -16.39 -1.29
CA THR A 10 1.11 -15.32 -0.40
C THR A 10 2.27 -14.47 0.13
N LYS A 11 1.96 -13.28 0.64
CA LYS A 11 2.94 -12.41 1.33
C LYS A 11 3.60 -13.11 2.52
N GLU A 12 2.83 -13.88 3.29
CA GLU A 12 3.33 -14.66 4.42
C GLU A 12 4.32 -15.75 3.98
N GLN A 13 3.98 -16.50 2.94
CA GLN A 13 4.86 -17.51 2.35
C GLN A 13 6.15 -16.88 1.81
N ALA A 14 6.05 -15.74 1.13
CA ALA A 14 7.22 -15.02 0.65
C ALA A 14 8.11 -14.51 1.79
N ARG A 15 7.51 -14.01 2.89
CA ARG A 15 8.24 -13.59 4.10
C ARG A 15 9.00 -14.77 4.72
N PHE A 16 8.37 -15.95 4.80
CA PHE A 16 9.02 -17.17 5.26
C PHE A 16 10.25 -17.52 4.40
N LEU A 17 10.14 -17.39 3.08
CA LEU A 17 11.25 -17.69 2.15
C LEU A 17 12.33 -16.61 2.12
N ALA A 18 12.04 -15.36 2.52
CA ALA A 18 12.91 -14.20 2.32
C ALA A 18 14.31 -14.33 2.96
N HIS A 19 14.46 -15.18 3.97
CA HIS A 19 15.72 -15.42 4.68
C HIS A 19 16.42 -16.72 4.27
N LEU A 20 15.87 -17.46 3.31
CA LEU A 20 16.39 -18.75 2.87
C LEU A 20 17.14 -18.62 1.54
N GLU A 21 18.40 -19.07 1.51
CA GLU A 21 19.13 -19.19 0.24
C GLU A 21 18.77 -20.51 -0.45
N LEU A 22 17.74 -20.49 -1.29
CA LEU A 22 17.21 -21.66 -2.01
C LEU A 22 18.13 -22.20 -3.12
N LYS A 23 19.45 -22.02 -3.03
CA LYS A 23 20.41 -22.43 -4.07
C LYS A 23 20.60 -23.94 -4.19
N SER A 24 20.37 -24.69 -3.10
CA SER A 24 20.60 -26.14 -3.06
C SER A 24 19.32 -26.92 -2.88
N TYR A 25 19.26 -28.12 -3.46
CA TYR A 25 18.11 -29.02 -3.30
C TYR A 25 17.84 -29.36 -1.83
N ALA A 26 18.88 -29.54 -1.01
CA ALA A 26 18.74 -29.82 0.41
C ALA A 26 18.03 -28.66 1.15
N VAL A 27 18.42 -27.41 0.87
CA VAL A 27 17.76 -26.23 1.47
C VAL A 27 16.33 -26.09 0.98
N LYS A 28 16.04 -26.38 -0.29
CA LYS A 28 14.67 -26.39 -0.84
C LYS A 28 13.78 -27.41 -0.12
N MET A 29 14.28 -28.63 0.09
CA MET A 29 13.53 -29.67 0.80
C MET A 29 13.33 -29.33 2.27
N ASP A 30 14.33 -28.74 2.93
CA ASP A 30 14.21 -28.25 4.30
C ASP A 30 13.17 -27.13 4.42
N ALA A 31 13.19 -26.16 3.49
CA ALA A 31 12.20 -25.09 3.44
C ALA A 31 10.77 -25.64 3.31
N ILE A 32 10.54 -26.64 2.44
CA ILE A 32 9.24 -27.29 2.28
C ILE A 32 8.83 -28.05 3.55
N ALA A 33 9.75 -28.77 4.18
CA ALA A 33 9.48 -29.50 5.40
C ALA A 33 9.10 -28.55 6.56
N ARG A 34 9.86 -27.47 6.72
CA ARG A 34 9.61 -26.40 7.70
C ARG A 34 8.29 -25.68 7.44
N ALA A 35 7.99 -25.36 6.17
CA ALA A 35 6.73 -24.71 5.80
C ALA A 35 5.51 -25.55 6.20
N ASN A 36 5.56 -26.89 6.10
CA ASN A 36 4.47 -27.76 6.57
C ASN A 36 4.23 -27.69 8.09
N THR A 37 5.18 -27.17 8.87
CA THR A 37 5.06 -26.98 10.32
C THR A 37 4.84 -25.52 10.73
N GLU A 38 5.40 -24.57 9.97
CA GLU A 38 5.45 -23.15 10.30
C GLU A 38 4.37 -22.32 9.58
N LEU A 39 3.85 -22.80 8.44
CA LEU A 39 2.84 -22.09 7.63
C LEU A 39 1.49 -22.81 7.65
N THR A 40 0.43 -22.03 7.49
CA THR A 40 -0.94 -22.54 7.28
C THR A 40 -1.32 -22.39 5.81
N PHE A 41 -1.44 -23.52 5.10
CA PHE A 41 -1.91 -23.53 3.71
C PHE A 41 -3.44 -23.51 3.64
N GLN A 42 -3.98 -22.65 2.78
CA GLN A 42 -5.44 -22.49 2.63
C GLN A 42 -6.06 -23.63 1.81
N SER A 43 -5.26 -24.32 0.98
CA SER A 43 -5.71 -25.44 0.16
C SER A 43 -4.52 -26.30 -0.30
N ASP A 44 -4.81 -27.47 -0.87
CA ASP A 44 -3.78 -28.29 -1.52
C ASP A 44 -3.14 -27.56 -2.71
N TYR A 45 -3.91 -26.74 -3.43
CA TYR A 45 -3.40 -25.91 -4.54
C TYR A 45 -2.40 -24.86 -4.06
N ASP A 46 -2.72 -24.16 -2.96
CA ASP A 46 -1.83 -23.18 -2.32
C ASP A 46 -0.50 -23.82 -1.88
N ARG A 47 -0.56 -25.03 -1.31
CA ARG A 47 0.64 -25.80 -0.98
C ARG A 47 1.43 -26.22 -2.23
N GLU A 48 0.76 -26.63 -3.30
CA GLU A 48 1.42 -26.99 -4.56
C GLU A 48 2.13 -25.81 -5.19
N GLU A 49 1.50 -24.62 -5.22
CA GLU A 49 2.11 -23.39 -5.71
C GLU A 49 3.34 -23.01 -4.88
N PHE A 50 3.27 -23.11 -3.54
CA PHE A 50 4.43 -22.91 -2.68
C PHE A 50 5.59 -23.88 -2.99
N VAL A 51 5.30 -25.17 -3.16
CA VAL A 51 6.32 -26.16 -3.52
C VAL A 51 6.93 -25.84 -4.89
N LYS A 52 6.13 -25.44 -5.88
CA LYS A 52 6.62 -25.00 -7.19
C LYS A 52 7.52 -23.78 -7.07
N ALA A 53 7.12 -22.77 -6.28
CA ALA A 53 7.90 -21.57 -6.03
C ALA A 53 9.29 -21.90 -5.44
N VAL A 54 9.33 -22.73 -4.40
CA VAL A 54 10.59 -23.16 -3.77
C VAL A 54 11.47 -23.95 -4.75
N MET A 55 10.86 -24.86 -5.51
CA MET A 55 11.60 -25.69 -6.47
C MET A 55 12.13 -24.88 -7.66
N ALA A 56 11.39 -23.90 -8.14
CA ALA A 56 11.81 -23.00 -9.21
C ALA A 56 12.76 -21.90 -8.73
N ASP A 57 12.73 -21.55 -7.43
CA ASP A 57 13.32 -20.31 -6.91
C ASP A 57 12.81 -19.07 -7.66
N ASP A 58 11.54 -19.10 -8.08
CA ASP A 58 10.88 -18.04 -8.83
C ASP A 58 9.37 -18.05 -8.55
N TRP A 59 8.83 -16.87 -8.23
CA TRP A 59 7.43 -16.68 -7.87
C TRP A 59 6.99 -15.23 -8.07
N VAL A 60 5.68 -15.02 -7.99
CA VAL A 60 5.04 -13.72 -7.87
C VAL A 60 4.14 -13.71 -6.64
N ILE A 61 3.92 -12.52 -6.07
CA ILE A 61 2.97 -12.33 -4.97
C ILE A 61 1.80 -11.55 -5.54
N ASP A 62 0.64 -12.19 -5.59
CA ASP A 62 -0.60 -11.52 -5.95
C ASP A 62 -1.35 -11.16 -4.67
N THR A 63 -1.49 -9.86 -4.42
CA THR A 63 -2.24 -9.35 -3.27
C THR A 63 -3.66 -8.94 -3.64
N GLY A 64 -4.03 -8.95 -4.93
CA GLY A 64 -5.28 -8.39 -5.44
C GLY A 64 -5.35 -6.85 -5.36
N HIS A 65 -4.25 -6.18 -5.00
CA HIS A 65 -4.17 -4.73 -4.88
C HIS A 65 -3.29 -4.12 -5.97
N TYR A 66 -3.66 -2.91 -6.37
CA TYR A 66 -3.00 -2.13 -7.40
C TYR A 66 -2.70 -0.72 -6.90
N LEU A 67 -1.60 -0.16 -7.38
CA LEU A 67 -1.28 1.26 -7.25
C LEU A 67 -1.50 1.95 -8.59
N ILE A 68 -1.79 3.25 -8.54
CA ILE A 68 -1.92 4.11 -9.73
C ILE A 68 -0.69 5.01 -9.81
N ASN A 69 0.22 4.77 -10.77
CA ASN A 69 1.32 5.68 -11.08
C ASN A 69 0.93 6.61 -12.25
N VAL A 70 0.45 7.82 -11.94
CA VAL A 70 -0.01 8.78 -12.96
C VAL A 70 1.13 9.34 -13.83
N LEU A 71 2.39 9.17 -13.41
CA LEU A 71 3.56 9.60 -14.16
C LEU A 71 4.26 8.45 -14.91
N ALA A 72 3.67 7.25 -14.92
CA ALA A 72 4.23 6.09 -15.63
C ALA A 72 4.54 6.35 -17.12
N PRO A 73 3.71 7.09 -17.90
CA PRO A 73 4.03 7.42 -19.29
C PRO A 73 5.29 8.27 -19.47
N LEU A 74 5.67 9.03 -18.44
CA LEU A 74 6.90 9.82 -18.40
C LEU A 74 8.09 9.04 -17.84
N GLN A 75 7.89 7.75 -17.50
CA GLN A 75 8.86 6.91 -16.79
C GLN A 75 9.28 7.49 -15.43
N GLU A 76 8.40 8.28 -14.82
CA GLU A 76 8.62 8.91 -13.51
C GLU A 76 7.75 8.26 -12.43
N LYS A 77 8.08 8.58 -11.17
CA LYS A 77 7.32 8.13 -9.99
C LYS A 77 6.33 9.20 -9.55
N GLY A 78 5.05 8.88 -9.63
CA GLY A 78 3.98 9.71 -9.10
C GLY A 78 2.76 8.87 -8.81
N PHE A 79 2.65 8.38 -7.58
CA PHE A 79 1.57 7.51 -7.15
C PHE A 79 0.42 8.30 -6.56
N ILE A 80 -0.81 7.84 -6.80
CA ILE A 80 -1.97 8.34 -6.06
C ILE A 80 -1.86 7.93 -4.59
N THR A 81 -2.09 8.88 -3.70
CA THR A 81 -2.32 8.67 -2.26
C THR A 81 -3.69 9.23 -1.89
N ALA A 82 -4.30 8.68 -0.84
CA ALA A 82 -5.62 9.05 -0.36
C ALA A 82 -5.52 9.55 1.08
N THR A 83 -6.05 10.73 1.35
CA THR A 83 -6.14 11.31 2.70
C THR A 83 -7.56 11.74 2.96
N THR A 84 -8.11 11.40 4.12
CA THR A 84 -9.43 11.89 4.52
C THR A 84 -9.29 13.34 4.98
N ASN A 85 -10.14 14.21 4.45
CA ASN A 85 -10.16 15.60 4.85
C ASN A 85 -10.57 15.72 6.34
N ASN A 86 -9.81 16.50 7.11
CA ASN A 86 -10.04 16.76 8.54
C ASN A 86 -11.34 17.54 8.84
N ASN A 87 -12.17 17.84 7.85
CA ASN A 87 -13.48 18.42 8.09
C ASN A 87 -14.45 17.34 8.61
N PRO A 88 -14.85 17.40 9.90
CA PRO A 88 -15.64 16.35 10.56
C PRO A 88 -17.05 16.19 9.98
N LEU A 89 -17.48 17.08 9.08
CA LEU A 89 -18.80 17.04 8.45
C LEU A 89 -18.80 16.48 7.02
N SER A 90 -17.65 16.42 6.34
CA SER A 90 -17.60 15.99 4.93
C SER A 90 -17.03 14.59 4.71
N GLY A 91 -16.10 14.12 5.55
CA GLY A 91 -15.46 12.80 5.38
C GLY A 91 -14.89 12.56 3.98
N GLU A 92 -14.62 13.63 3.22
CA GLU A 92 -14.30 13.55 1.81
C GLU A 92 -12.86 13.07 1.63
N VAL A 93 -12.70 12.02 0.83
CA VAL A 93 -11.37 11.48 0.48
C VAL A 93 -10.76 12.39 -0.58
N VAL A 94 -9.60 12.97 -0.26
CA VAL A 94 -8.80 13.77 -1.18
C VAL A 94 -7.68 12.91 -1.73
N TYR A 95 -7.60 12.81 -3.05
CA TYR A 95 -6.52 12.13 -3.75
C TYR A 95 -5.43 13.12 -4.13
N THR A 96 -4.19 12.83 -3.75
CA THR A 96 -3.00 13.62 -4.13
C THR A 96 -1.92 12.73 -4.73
N VAL A 97 -0.81 13.31 -5.20
CA VAL A 97 0.30 12.58 -5.82
C VAL A 97 1.50 12.58 -4.89
N THR A 98 2.10 11.39 -4.68
CA THR A 98 3.32 11.20 -3.91
C THR A 98 4.39 10.50 -4.74
N ALA A 99 5.65 10.84 -4.48
CA ALA A 99 6.81 10.16 -5.06
C ALA A 99 7.31 8.98 -4.20
N ASP A 100 6.63 8.71 -3.08
CA ASP A 100 6.93 7.64 -2.13
C ASP A 100 5.89 6.53 -2.27
N VAL A 101 6.33 5.37 -2.75
CA VAL A 101 5.45 4.21 -3.02
C VAL A 101 4.86 3.63 -1.73
N ALA A 102 5.54 3.78 -0.59
CA ALA A 102 5.03 3.29 0.70
C ALA A 102 3.84 4.11 1.20
N LYS A 103 3.64 5.33 0.68
CA LYS A 103 2.50 6.20 0.99
C LYS A 103 1.39 6.15 -0.05
N ALA A 104 1.56 5.35 -1.10
CA ALA A 104 0.57 5.21 -2.15
C ALA A 104 -0.68 4.51 -1.61
N ALA A 105 -1.84 4.90 -2.12
CA ALA A 105 -3.08 4.19 -1.84
C ALA A 105 -3.11 2.87 -2.62
N LEU A 106 -3.57 1.82 -1.94
CA LEU A 106 -3.87 0.52 -2.54
C LEU A 106 -5.33 0.50 -2.99
N PHE A 107 -5.58 -0.06 -4.16
CA PHE A 107 -6.93 -0.20 -4.71
C PHE A 107 -7.17 -1.63 -5.17
N THR A 108 -8.33 -2.16 -4.81
CA THR A 108 -8.87 -3.37 -5.42
C THR A 108 -9.51 -3.06 -6.78
N GLU A 109 -9.73 -4.08 -7.62
CA GLU A 109 -10.43 -3.90 -8.91
C GLU A 109 -11.83 -3.30 -8.73
N VAL A 110 -12.51 -3.64 -7.62
CA VAL A 110 -13.85 -3.13 -7.28
C VAL A 110 -13.80 -1.63 -7.00
N GLU A 111 -12.79 -1.16 -6.25
CA GLU A 111 -12.60 0.25 -5.94
C GLU A 111 -12.22 1.05 -7.19
N LEU A 112 -11.33 0.50 -8.02
CA LEU A 112 -10.97 1.10 -9.30
C LEU A 112 -12.19 1.29 -10.21
N GLY A 113 -13.13 0.33 -10.22
CA GLY A 113 -14.37 0.44 -11.00
C GLY A 113 -15.41 1.43 -10.45
N SER A 114 -15.31 1.83 -9.18
CA SER A 114 -16.35 2.61 -8.49
C SER A 114 -15.96 4.06 -8.19
N ILE A 115 -14.68 4.36 -8.02
CA ILE A 115 -14.21 5.72 -7.70
C ILE A 115 -14.16 6.57 -8.98
N LYS A 116 -15.17 7.44 -9.15
CA LYS A 116 -15.31 8.29 -10.34
C LYS A 116 -14.09 9.18 -10.62
N ALA A 117 -13.47 9.73 -9.57
CA ALA A 117 -12.32 10.62 -9.70
C ALA A 117 -11.07 9.92 -10.29
N LEU A 118 -10.97 8.60 -10.13
CA LEU A 118 -9.81 7.82 -10.58
C LEU A 118 -10.00 7.21 -11.97
N GLN A 119 -11.22 7.21 -12.53
CA GLN A 119 -11.54 6.61 -13.84
C GLN A 119 -10.58 6.96 -14.98
N PRO A 120 -10.07 8.21 -15.11
CA PRO A 120 -9.09 8.53 -16.16
C PRO A 120 -7.78 7.72 -16.07
N TYR A 121 -7.44 7.24 -14.87
CA TYR A 121 -6.22 6.51 -14.55
C TYR A 121 -6.42 5.00 -14.39
N VAL A 122 -7.65 4.49 -14.54
CA VAL A 122 -7.96 3.05 -14.55
C VAL A 122 -7.66 2.49 -15.94
N LYS A 123 -6.40 2.55 -16.34
CA LYS A 123 -5.88 2.00 -17.58
C LYS A 123 -4.60 1.22 -17.28
N THR A 124 -4.34 0.18 -18.06
CA THR A 124 -3.17 -0.69 -17.90
C THR A 124 -1.83 0.07 -17.91
N GLU A 125 -1.76 1.24 -18.54
CA GLU A 125 -0.56 2.08 -18.59
C GLU A 125 -0.20 2.77 -17.26
N PHE A 126 -1.18 2.98 -16.37
CA PHE A 126 -0.99 3.63 -15.07
C PHE A 126 -1.06 2.65 -13.89
N LEU A 127 -1.77 1.53 -14.08
CA LEU A 127 -1.95 0.52 -13.05
C LEU A 127 -0.72 -0.38 -12.93
N ILE A 128 -0.30 -0.62 -11.69
CA ILE A 128 0.77 -1.55 -11.36
C ILE A 128 0.33 -2.39 -10.17
N ALA A 129 0.51 -3.71 -10.26
CA ALA A 129 0.24 -4.61 -9.13
C ALA A 129 1.13 -4.22 -7.95
N GLU A 130 0.62 -4.36 -6.72
CA GLU A 130 1.32 -3.94 -5.50
C GLU A 130 2.74 -4.49 -5.43
N TYR A 131 2.90 -5.80 -5.57
CA TYR A 131 4.20 -6.44 -5.47
C TYR A 131 5.19 -5.92 -6.53
N ASP A 132 4.72 -5.71 -7.77
CA ASP A 132 5.56 -5.17 -8.84
C ASP A 132 5.98 -3.71 -8.57
N ALA A 133 5.07 -2.91 -7.99
CA ALA A 133 5.38 -1.54 -7.61
C ALA A 133 6.43 -1.50 -6.49
N ILE A 134 6.28 -2.32 -5.46
CA ILE A 134 7.24 -2.42 -4.36
C ILE A 134 8.59 -2.93 -4.87
N LYS A 135 8.61 -3.95 -5.73
CA LYS A 135 9.84 -4.48 -6.33
C LYS A 135 10.59 -3.44 -7.15
N ARG A 136 9.87 -2.53 -7.82
CA ARG A 136 10.46 -1.54 -8.72
C ARG A 136 10.83 -0.22 -8.03
N TYR A 137 10.06 0.21 -7.03
CA TYR A 137 10.16 1.55 -6.45
C TYR A 137 10.31 1.60 -4.93
N GLY A 138 10.16 0.46 -4.24
CA GLY A 138 10.17 0.36 -2.79
C GLY A 138 11.22 -0.59 -2.25
N ASN A 139 11.06 -0.96 -0.98
CA ASN A 139 11.87 -1.97 -0.32
C ASN A 139 11.02 -3.21 -0.06
N VAL A 140 11.34 -4.31 -0.74
CA VAL A 140 10.60 -5.58 -0.62
C VAL A 140 10.69 -6.14 0.80
N MET A 141 11.83 -6.03 1.48
CA MET A 141 11.98 -6.58 2.82
C MET A 141 11.20 -5.78 3.86
N ASP A 142 11.19 -4.45 3.74
CA ASP A 142 10.38 -3.61 4.63
C ASP A 142 8.90 -3.91 4.42
N TRP A 143 8.47 -4.01 3.16
CA TRP A 143 7.09 -4.36 2.83
C TRP A 143 6.69 -5.77 3.28
N LEU A 144 7.54 -6.79 3.10
CA LEU A 144 7.28 -8.16 3.58
C LEU A 144 7.13 -8.22 5.11
N ASN A 145 7.82 -7.34 5.83
CA ASN A 145 7.76 -7.24 7.29
C ASN A 145 6.67 -6.30 7.80
N ASP A 146 6.01 -5.55 6.92
CA ASP A 146 4.83 -4.75 7.29
C ASP A 146 3.64 -5.69 7.51
N ASP A 147 3.18 -5.74 8.76
CA ASP A 147 2.06 -6.54 9.23
C ASP A 147 0.69 -5.92 8.83
N GLY A 148 0.68 -4.93 7.92
CA GLY A 148 -0.55 -4.30 7.43
C GLY A 148 -1.13 -3.28 8.42
N ARG A 149 -0.34 -2.80 9.39
CA ARG A 149 -0.73 -1.65 10.22
C ARG A 149 -0.52 -0.30 9.52
N GLY A 150 -0.01 -0.28 8.29
CA GLY A 150 0.35 0.96 7.60
C GLY A 150 0.05 0.99 6.11
N ALA A 151 -0.93 0.24 5.60
CA ALA A 151 -1.43 0.44 4.24
C ALA A 151 -2.57 1.47 4.25
N GLY A 152 -2.29 2.74 4.56
CA GLY A 152 -3.19 3.86 4.30
C GLY A 152 -4.66 3.66 4.74
N THR A 153 -4.93 2.86 5.77
CA THR A 153 -6.20 2.97 6.49
C THR A 153 -6.21 4.37 7.02
N VAL A 154 -7.15 5.18 6.52
CA VAL A 154 -7.42 6.57 6.92
C VAL A 154 -6.78 6.84 8.28
N GLU A 155 -5.67 7.57 8.32
CA GLU A 155 -5.10 7.98 9.60
C GLU A 155 -6.15 8.84 10.29
N GLU A 156 -6.91 8.22 11.19
CA GLU A 156 -7.79 8.91 12.11
C GLU A 156 -6.85 9.55 13.12
N SER A 157 -6.51 10.82 12.87
CA SER A 157 -5.77 11.61 13.84
C SER A 157 -6.57 11.64 15.14
N GLU A 158 -6.06 10.97 16.18
CA GLU A 158 -6.63 11.00 17.52
C GLU A 158 -6.83 12.47 17.96
N PRO A 159 -8.02 12.87 18.43
CA PRO A 159 -8.19 14.19 18.98
C PRO A 159 -7.39 14.26 20.29
N THR A 160 -6.31 15.05 20.29
CA THR A 160 -5.68 15.51 21.52
C THR A 160 -6.71 16.30 22.32
N PHE A 161 -7.30 15.66 23.33
CA PHE A 161 -8.05 16.33 24.37
C PHE A 161 -7.07 17.16 25.20
N SER A 162 -6.89 18.43 24.84
CA SER A 162 -6.34 19.42 25.75
C SER A 162 -7.46 19.78 26.74
N ASP A 163 -7.35 19.21 27.92
CA ASP A 163 -8.13 19.57 29.10
C ASP A 163 -7.70 20.98 29.55
N GLU A 164 -8.32 22.01 28.96
CA GLU A 164 -8.11 23.39 29.38
C GLU A 164 -9.18 23.74 30.43
N SER A 165 -8.75 23.61 31.69
CA SER A 165 -9.49 24.07 32.85
C SER A 165 -9.83 25.55 32.70
N ALA A 166 -11.12 25.86 32.65
CA ALA A 166 -11.63 27.21 32.69
C ALA A 166 -11.35 27.83 34.06
N GLU A 167 -10.41 28.79 34.11
CA GLU A 167 -10.44 29.86 35.09
C GLU A 167 -10.61 31.19 34.36
N ALA A 168 -11.67 31.90 34.74
CA ALA A 168 -11.97 33.24 34.28
C ALA A 168 -11.08 34.24 35.01
N ASP A 169 -10.42 35.16 34.28
CA ASP A 169 -10.33 36.54 34.75
C ASP A 169 -10.13 37.57 33.62
N SER A 170 -10.75 38.71 33.91
CA SER A 170 -10.90 40.00 33.25
C SER A 170 -9.65 40.65 32.63
N GLY A 171 -9.80 41.38 31.52
CA GLY A 171 -8.94 42.56 31.24
C GLY A 171 -8.63 42.93 29.78
N SER A 172 -9.37 43.93 29.26
CA SER A 172 -8.93 45.09 28.44
C SER A 172 -8.22 44.97 27.06
N GLU A 173 -8.88 45.58 26.06
CA GLU A 173 -8.42 46.52 24.99
C GLU A 173 -7.38 46.15 23.89
N GLU A 174 -7.93 45.90 22.68
CA GLU A 174 -7.65 46.54 21.35
C GLU A 174 -6.26 46.47 20.63
N PRO A 175 -6.13 46.80 19.32
CA PRO A 175 -6.18 45.86 18.18
C PRO A 175 -4.87 45.80 17.33
N THR A 176 -4.61 44.75 16.53
CA THR A 176 -3.60 44.85 15.44
C THR A 176 -3.82 43.91 14.24
N VAL A 177 -4.12 44.54 13.10
CA VAL A 177 -3.69 44.31 11.70
C VAL A 177 -3.97 42.96 10.99
N ARG A 178 -4.81 43.09 9.96
CA ARG A 178 -5.11 42.11 8.90
C ARG A 178 -3.89 41.86 8.00
N HIS A 179 -3.56 40.58 7.77
CA HIS A 179 -2.86 40.15 6.56
C HIS A 179 -3.77 39.20 5.75
N SER A 180 -4.29 39.75 4.65
CA SER A 180 -5.10 39.05 3.66
C SER A 180 -4.24 38.04 2.89
N LYS A 181 -4.59 36.75 2.93
CA LYS A 181 -4.19 35.80 1.88
C LYS A 181 -5.44 35.44 1.07
N ALA A 182 -5.41 35.84 -0.20
CA ALA A 182 -6.47 35.60 -1.16
C ALA A 182 -6.53 34.11 -1.54
N SER A 183 -7.69 33.50 -1.39
CA SER A 183 -8.05 32.22 -2.01
C SER A 183 -8.89 32.52 -3.26
N PHE A 184 -8.47 32.04 -4.42
CA PHE A 184 -9.28 32.08 -5.64
C PHE A 184 -10.06 30.77 -5.81
N ARG A 185 -11.32 30.91 -6.24
CA ARG A 185 -12.27 29.83 -6.53
C ARG A 185 -12.56 29.88 -8.04
N ILE A 186 -12.29 28.80 -8.76
CA ILE A 186 -12.68 28.67 -10.17
C ILE A 186 -13.97 27.84 -10.21
N LYS A 187 -14.94 28.32 -10.99
CA LYS A 187 -16.27 27.71 -11.20
C LYS A 187 -16.19 26.49 -12.10
#